data_AF-A0AAU6WQ13-F1
#
_entry.id   AF-A0AAU6WQ13-F1
#
_cell.length_a   1.000
_cell.length_b   1.000
_cell.length_c   1.000
_cell.angle_alpha   90.00
_cell.angle_beta   90.00
_cell.angle_gamma   90.00
#
_symmetry.space_group_name_H-M   'P 1'
#
loop_
_entity.id
_entity.type
_entity.pdbx_description
1 polymer ?
#
loop_
_entity_poly.entity_id
_entity_poly.type
_entity_poly.pdbx_seq_one_letter_code
_entity_poly.pdbx_strand_id
1 'polypeptide(L)' 'MDVSNLQYLTSLPNVYQYKEIDYNTIDLFYEYNVSEKFEVNLELSEISEAVWIPLKQLQLEDLAFDSQKKFFEGYLKSL' A
#
# COMPACT_ATOMS: atom_id res chain seq x y z
N MET A 1 9.32 9.14 -10.86
CA MET A 1 9.59 7.78 -10.38
C MET A 1 10.26 7.01 -11.51
N ASP A 2 11.31 6.26 -11.21
CA ASP A 2 11.99 5.42 -12.19
C ASP A 2 11.49 3.97 -12.08
N VAL A 3 10.67 3.53 -13.02
CA VAL A 3 9.97 2.24 -12.98
C VAL A 3 10.93 1.07 -12.84
N SER A 4 12.18 1.17 -13.31
CA SER A 4 13.16 0.08 -13.16
C SER A 4 13.59 -0.19 -11.71
N ASN A 5 13.34 0.73 -10.78
CA ASN A 5 13.65 0.54 -9.36
C ASN A 5 12.50 -0.10 -8.56
N LEU A 6 11.37 -0.41 -9.20
CA LEU A 6 10.28 -1.16 -8.57
C LEU A 6 10.71 -2.61 -8.33
N GLN A 7 10.63 -3.05 -7.07
CA GLN A 7 10.83 -4.44 -6.71
C GLN A 7 9.49 -5.09 -6.40
N TYR A 8 9.11 -6.11 -7.18
CA TYR A 8 7.93 -6.90 -6.89
C TYR A 8 8.16 -7.74 -5.63
N LEU A 9 7.22 -7.68 -4.69
CA LEU A 9 7.28 -8.46 -3.45
C LEU A 9 6.35 -9.66 -3.49
N THR A 10 5.07 -9.44 -3.75
CA THR A 10 4.04 -10.48 -3.76
C THR A 10 2.72 -9.99 -4.36
N SER A 11 1.74 -10.88 -4.47
CA SER A 11 0.35 -10.57 -4.81
C SER A 11 -0.59 -11.26 -3.84
N LEU A 12 -1.68 -10.57 -3.46
CA LEU A 12 -2.70 -11.14 -2.57
C LEU A 12 -4.10 -10.91 -3.15
N PRO A 13 -5.03 -11.86 -2.95
CA PRO A 13 -6.43 -11.64 -3.31
C PRO A 13 -7.06 -10.60 -2.38
N ASN A 14 -7.97 -9.81 -2.93
CA ASN A 14 -8.76 -8.81 -2.21
C ASN A 14 -10.20 -8.79 -2.74
N VAL A 15 -11.12 -8.27 -1.93
CA VAL A 15 -12.51 -8.02 -2.33
C VAL A 15 -12.77 -6.52 -2.19
N TYR A 16 -13.02 -5.86 -3.31
CA TYR A 16 -13.32 -4.44 -3.38
C TYR A 16 -14.82 -4.24 -3.53
N GLN A 17 -15.49 -3.68 -2.51
CA GLN A 17 -16.91 -3.39 -2.57
C GLN A 17 -17.16 -2.03 -3.23
N TYR A 18 -17.90 -2.02 -4.34
CA TYR A 18 -18.27 -0.79 -5.04
C TYR A 18 -19.72 -0.86 -5.52
N LYS A 19 -20.53 0.13 -5.11
CA LYS A 19 -21.96 0.20 -5.42
C LYS A 19 -22.69 -1.11 -5.09
N GLU A 20 -22.44 -1.64 -3.89
CA GLU A 20 -23.05 -2.89 -3.37
C GLU A 20 -22.68 -4.15 -4.17
N ILE A 21 -21.67 -4.07 -5.04
CA ILE A 21 -21.13 -5.21 -5.79
C ILE A 21 -19.73 -5.51 -5.28
N ASP A 22 -19.49 -6.79 -4.97
CA ASP A 22 -18.17 -7.28 -4.59
C ASP A 22 -17.35 -7.62 -5.84
N TYR A 23 -16.22 -6.93 -6.01
CA TYR A 23 -15.26 -7.20 -7.06
C TYR A 23 -14.09 -7.98 -6.50
N ASN A 24 -13.84 -9.18 -7.03
CA ASN A 24 -12.63 -9.92 -6.71
C ASN A 24 -11.45 -9.31 -7.45
N THR A 25 -10.45 -8.84 -6.71
CA THR A 25 -9.23 -8.24 -7.27
C THR A 25 -8.00 -9.01 -6.78
N ILE A 26 -6.87 -8.75 -7.44
CA ILE A 26 -5.55 -9.18 -6.98
C ILE A 26 -4.72 -7.91 -6.82
N ASP A 27 -4.30 -7.64 -5.59
CA ASP A 27 -3.43 -6.52 -5.28
C ASP A 27 -1.97 -6.95 -5.45
N LEU A 28 -1.18 -6.14 -6.15
CA LEU A 28 0.24 -6.35 -6.37
C LEU A 28 1.05 -5.42 -5.48
N PHE A 29 1.93 -5.99 -4.67
CA PHE A 29 2.74 -5.24 -3.71
C PHE A 29 4.16 -5.08 -4.27
N TYR A 30 4.61 -3.82 -4.33
CA TYR A 30 5.94 -3.47 -4.75
C TYR A 30 6.63 -2.61 -3.69
N GLU A 31 7.94 -2.76 -3.58
CA GLU A 31 8.80 -1.85 -2.84
C GLU A 31 9.49 -0.89 -3.79
N TYR A 32 9.61 0.37 -3.36
CA TYR A 32 10.36 1.38 -4.06
C TYR A 32 11.23 2.14 -3.06
N ASN A 33 12.54 2.02 -3.20
CA ASN A 33 13.50 2.71 -2.34
C ASN A 33 13.76 4.13 -2.87
N VAL A 34 13.67 5.12 -1.99
CA VAL A 34 14.00 6.52 -2.27
C VAL A 34 15.20 6.98 -1.46
N SER A 35 16.03 7.84 -2.06
CA SER A 35 17.22 8.38 -1.41
C SER A 35 16.90 9.34 -0.27
N GLU A 36 15.78 10.05 -0.36
CA GLU A 36 15.34 11.02 0.64
C GLU A 36 13.81 11.09 0.72
N LYS A 37 13.29 11.57 1.86
CA LYS A 37 11.86 11.85 2.02
C LYS A 37 11.49 13.03 1.12
N PHE A 38 10.35 12.92 0.46
CA PHE A 38 9.84 13.95 -0.45
C PHE A 38 8.38 14.28 -0.11
N GLU A 39 7.95 15.45 -0.57
CA GLU A 39 6.53 15.80 -0.57
C GLU A 39 5.81 15.05 -1.69
N VAL A 40 4.79 14.28 -1.32
CA VAL A 40 4.00 13.56 -2.31
C VAL A 40 3.14 14.59 -3.06
N ASN A 41 3.37 14.72 -4.37
CA ASN A 41 2.53 15.57 -5.21
C ASN A 41 1.20 14.84 -5.48
N LEU A 42 0.13 15.28 -4.82
CA LEU A 42 -1.17 14.61 -4.83
C LEU A 42 -2.13 15.23 -5.84
N GLU A 43 -2.87 14.38 -6.53
CA GLU A 43 -4.10 14.78 -7.21
C GLU A 43 -5.20 14.93 -6.15
N LEU A 44 -5.35 16.14 -5.60
CA LEU A 44 -6.23 16.41 -4.45
C LEU A 44 -7.71 16.07 -4.69
N SER A 45 -8.14 15.91 -5.95
CA SER A 45 -9.49 15.44 -6.28
C SER A 45 -9.71 13.97 -5.93
N GLU A 46 -8.64 13.18 -5.76
CA GLU A 46 -8.71 11.75 -5.48
C GLU A 46 -8.12 11.38 -4.13
N ILE A 47 -7.09 12.10 -3.66
CA ILE A 47 -6.37 11.79 -2.43
C ILE A 47 -6.39 13.00 -1.49
N SER A 48 -6.88 12.80 -0.26
CA SER A 48 -6.99 13.86 0.74
C SER A 48 -5.64 14.29 1.31
N GLU A 49 -4.75 13.34 1.58
CA GLU A 49 -3.42 13.59 2.14
C GLU A 49 -2.48 12.39 1.92
N ALA A 50 -1.18 12.61 2.12
CA ALA A 50 -0.18 11.56 2.17
C ALA A 50 0.81 11.84 3.29
N VAL A 51 1.11 10.81 4.08
CA VAL A 51 1.95 10.90 5.27
C VAL A 51 3.03 9.82 5.25
N TRP A 52 4.21 10.18 5.75
CA TRP A 52 5.30 9.23 5.97
C TRP A 52 5.18 8.61 7.35
N ILE A 53 4.82 7.33 7.42
CA ILE A 53 4.65 6.60 8.68
C ILE A 53 5.89 5.72 8.93
N PRO A 54 6.57 5.82 10.08
CA PRO A 54 7.60 4.85 10.46
C PRO A 54 6.98 3.45 10.58
N LEU A 55 7.62 2.42 10.01
CA LEU A 55 7.06 1.06 9.98
C LEU A 55 6.66 0.52 11.37
N LYS A 56 7.41 0.86 12.41
CA LYS A 56 7.11 0.47 13.81
C LYS A 56 5.86 1.14 14.39
N GLN A 57 5.39 2.21 13.76
CA GLN A 57 4.21 2.97 14.16
C GLN A 57 3.01 2.68 13.26
N LEU A 58 3.19 1.92 12.17
CA LEU A 58 2.10 1.53 11.28
C LEU A 58 1.08 0.71 12.07
N GLN A 59 -0.14 1.23 12.13
CA GLN A 59 -1.30 0.55 12.70
C GLN A 59 -2.06 -0.09 11.50
N LEU A 60 -2.37 -1.39 11.58
CA LEU A 60 -2.90 -2.17 10.46
C LEU A 60 -4.41 -1.99 10.28
N GLU A 61 -5.12 -1.78 11.38
CA GLU A 61 -6.53 -1.36 11.45
C GLU A 61 -6.84 -0.09 10.64
N ASP A 62 -5.90 0.86 10.55
CA ASP A 62 -6.03 2.07 9.72
C ASP A 62 -6.04 1.77 8.21
N LEU A 63 -5.61 0.57 7.79
CA LEU A 63 -5.63 0.15 6.39
C LEU A 63 -7.03 -0.29 5.98
N ALA A 64 -7.49 0.17 4.81
CA ALA A 64 -8.82 -0.14 4.31
C ALA A 64 -8.98 -1.59 3.84
N PHE A 65 -7.94 -2.19 3.26
CA PHE A 65 -8.02 -3.50 2.60
C PHE A 65 -7.34 -4.62 3.37
N ASP A 66 -7.99 -5.79 3.39
CA ASP A 66 -7.48 -6.98 4.08
C ASP A 66 -6.20 -7.53 3.44
N SER A 67 -6.05 -7.38 2.13
CA SER A 67 -4.80 -7.71 1.41
C SER A 67 -3.62 -6.91 1.94
N GLN A 68 -3.80 -5.60 2.18
CA GLN A 68 -2.76 -4.72 2.72
C GLN A 68 -2.38 -5.12 4.16
N LYS A 69 -3.38 -5.40 5.00
CA LYS A 69 -3.16 -5.88 6.37
C LYS A 69 -2.33 -7.15 6.37
N LYS A 70 -2.76 -8.17 5.62
CA LYS A 70 -2.04 -9.45 5.48
C LYS A 70 -0.62 -9.27 4.95
N PHE A 71 -0.43 -8.40 3.96
CA PHE A 71 0.89 -8.09 3.44
C PHE A 71 1.81 -7.55 4.55
N PHE A 72 1.38 -6.50 5.26
CA PHE A 72 2.20 -5.88 6.30
C PHE A 72 2.39 -6.77 7.53
N GLU A 73 1.42 -7.62 7.91
CA GLU A 73 1.61 -8.63 8.96
C GLU A 73 2.78 -9.58 8.69
N GLY A 74 2.99 -9.96 7.43
CA GLY A 74 4.11 -10.80 7.00
C GLY A 74 5.39 -9.99 6.84
N TYR A 75 5.31 -8.87 6.13
CA TYR A 75 6.45 -8.02 5.81
C TYR A 75 7.16 -7.50 7.07
N LEU A 76 6.40 -7.05 8.07
CA LEU A 76 6.97 -6.56 9.35
C LEU A 76 7.67 -7.66 10.16
N LYS A 77 7.37 -8.94 9.93
CA LYS A 77 8.06 -10.07 10.57
C LYS A 77 9.35 -10.48 9.85
N SER A 78 9.50 -10.10 8.58
CA SER A 78 10.68 -10.40 7.77
C SER A 78 11.79 -9.35 7.88
N LEU A 79 11.52 -8.22 8.54
CA LEU A 79 12.48 -7.17 8.87
C LEU A 79 13.30 -7.55 10.11
#